data_AF-A0A6V8L842-F1
#
_entry.id   AF-A0A6V8L842-F1
#
_cell.length_a   1.000
_cell.length_b   1.000
_cell.length_c   1.000
_cell.angle_alpha   90.00
_cell.angle_beta   90.00
_cell.angle_gamma   90.00
#
_symmetry.space_group_name_H-M   'P 1'
#
loop_
_entity.id
_entity.type
_entity.pdbx_description
1 polymer ?
#
loop_
_entity_poly.entity_id
_entity_poly.type
_entity_poly.pdbx_seq_one_letter_code
_entity_poly.pdbx_strand_id
1 'polypeptide(L)'
;MTAITIEIDDSKLSRYADSFLALAWHVAQANPAPFGDHRAGELVEHIGREIIRRWLGKVPPELWHHQGSHSPHKWLSQFARYTPGEGHQSLPAFSAEHREAFHAGHWSIKPEAAAALLPAGGEVVAAAIEWQEAKRPGGDFMRGVRAEKALAEALEVLLKTSTDSDAPAEEVSP
;
A
#
# COMPACT_ATOMS: atom_id res chain seq x y z
N MET A 1 -10.62 27.96 -57.76
CA MET A 1 -10.62 28.14 -56.30
C MET A 1 -11.26 26.91 -55.70
N THR A 2 -10.62 26.26 -54.72
CA THR A 2 -11.12 25.03 -54.09
C THR A 2 -11.29 25.32 -52.61
N ALA A 3 -12.47 25.03 -52.06
CA ALA A 3 -12.79 25.22 -50.66
C ALA A 3 -13.23 23.88 -50.04
N ILE A 4 -12.83 23.63 -48.80
CA ILE A 4 -13.19 22.44 -48.03
C ILE A 4 -13.74 22.93 -46.69
N THR A 5 -14.93 22.44 -46.33
CA THR A 5 -15.54 22.71 -45.02
C THR A 5 -15.26 21.53 -44.10
N ILE A 6 -14.83 21.82 -42.86
CA ILE A 6 -14.55 20.81 -41.83
C ILE A 6 -15.50 21.06 -40.67
N GLU A 7 -16.34 20.07 -40.37
CA GLU A 7 -17.27 20.09 -39.25
C GLU A 7 -16.78 19.15 -38.15
N ILE A 8 -16.76 19.64 -36.92
CA ILE A 8 -16.30 18.88 -35.75
C ILE A 8 -17.42 18.88 -34.72
N ASP A 9 -17.89 17.68 -34.37
CA ASP A 9 -18.83 17.43 -33.27
C ASP A 9 -18.07 16.83 -32.09
N ASP A 10 -17.80 17.65 -31.08
CA ASP A 10 -16.99 17.27 -29.92
C ASP A 10 -17.67 16.23 -29.01
N SER A 11 -18.98 16.03 -29.15
CA SER A 11 -19.71 14.94 -28.48
C SER A 11 -19.48 13.56 -29.10
N LYS A 12 -18.88 13.51 -30.30
CA LYS A 12 -18.68 12.28 -31.09
C LYS A 12 -17.22 11.94 -31.37
N LEU A 13 -16.27 12.58 -30.68
CA LEU A 13 -14.83 12.39 -30.91
C LEU A 13 -14.39 10.92 -30.82
N SER A 14 -15.02 10.12 -29.95
CA SER A 14 -14.76 8.69 -29.81
C SER A 14 -15.07 7.85 -31.06
N ARG A 15 -15.85 8.39 -32.01
CA ARG A 15 -16.24 7.73 -33.26
C ARG A 15 -15.37 8.13 -34.46
N TYR A 16 -14.62 9.22 -34.34
CA TYR A 16 -13.74 9.66 -35.41
C TYR A 16 -12.53 8.75 -35.56
N ALA A 17 -12.05 8.61 -36.79
CA ALA A 17 -10.79 7.93 -37.08
C ALA A 17 -9.61 8.76 -36.55
N ASP A 18 -8.51 8.09 -36.19
CA ASP A 18 -7.31 8.76 -35.65
C ASP A 18 -6.75 9.82 -36.62
N SER A 19 -6.81 9.56 -37.93
CA SER A 19 -6.41 10.52 -38.98
C SER A 19 -7.29 11.77 -39.01
N PHE A 20 -8.60 11.61 -38.79
CA PHE A 20 -9.52 12.74 -38.72
C PHE A 20 -9.34 13.53 -37.42
N LEU A 21 -9.08 12.85 -36.28
CA LEU A 21 -8.77 13.53 -35.02
C LEU A 21 -7.49 14.38 -35.14
N ALA A 22 -6.46 13.87 -35.80
CA ALA A 22 -5.24 14.64 -36.06
C ALA A 22 -5.51 15.88 -36.93
N LEU A 23 -6.28 15.72 -38.02
CA LEU A 23 -6.72 16.85 -38.85
C LEU A 23 -7.54 17.86 -38.04
N ALA A 24 -8.53 17.39 -37.29
CA ALA A 24 -9.41 18.21 -36.46
C ALA A 24 -8.61 19.00 -35.41
N TRP A 25 -7.62 18.37 -34.78
CA TRP A 25 -6.75 19.05 -33.83
C TRP A 25 -5.93 20.17 -34.49
N HIS A 26 -5.31 19.90 -35.66
CA HIS A 26 -4.58 20.92 -36.40
C HIS A 26 -5.46 22.10 -36.83
N VAL A 27 -6.68 21.82 -37.30
CA VAL A 27 -7.65 22.85 -37.70
C VAL A 27 -8.13 23.66 -36.50
N ALA A 28 -8.42 23.01 -35.37
CA ALA A 28 -8.85 23.68 -34.15
C ALA A 28 -7.74 24.56 -33.55
N GLN A 29 -6.47 24.14 -33.62
CA GLN A 29 -5.33 24.95 -33.20
C GLN A 29 -5.09 26.16 -34.11
N ALA A 30 -5.43 26.05 -35.39
CA ALA A 30 -5.38 27.14 -36.36
C ALA A 30 -6.67 27.99 -36.41
N ASN A 31 -7.57 27.82 -35.43
CA ASN A 31 -8.82 28.58 -35.36
C ASN A 31 -8.51 30.09 -35.26
N PRO A 32 -9.10 30.94 -36.13
CA PRO A 32 -8.82 32.39 -36.14
C PRO A 32 -9.43 33.15 -34.95
N ALA A 33 -10.11 32.47 -34.01
CA ALA A 33 -10.63 33.09 -32.79
C ALA A 33 -9.52 33.80 -31.99
N PRO A 34 -9.84 34.92 -31.30
CA PRO A 34 -8.88 35.61 -30.46
C PRO A 34 -8.31 34.71 -29.35
N PHE A 35 -7.09 35.02 -28.93
CA PHE A 35 -6.50 34.37 -27.77
C PHE A 35 -7.41 34.49 -26.53
N GLY A 36 -7.59 33.38 -25.80
CA GLY A 36 -8.47 33.32 -24.63
C GLY A 36 -9.94 33.07 -24.96
N ASP A 37 -10.31 32.85 -26.22
CA ASP A 37 -11.65 32.39 -26.57
C ASP A 37 -11.95 31.03 -25.94
N HIS A 38 -12.99 31.00 -25.10
CA HIS A 38 -13.32 29.83 -24.31
C HIS A 38 -13.73 28.63 -25.18
N ARG A 39 -14.54 28.85 -26.22
CA ARG A 39 -15.08 27.75 -27.05
C ARG A 39 -14.01 27.17 -27.97
N ALA A 40 -13.12 28.01 -28.50
CA ALA A 40 -11.97 27.56 -29.26
C ALA A 40 -11.01 26.73 -28.38
N GLY A 41 -10.75 27.19 -27.15
CA GLY A 41 -9.94 26.46 -26.18
C GLY A 41 -10.54 25.11 -25.78
N GLU A 42 -11.83 25.09 -25.44
CA GLU A 42 -12.56 23.88 -25.06
C GLU A 42 -12.56 22.82 -26.18
N LEU A 43 -12.81 23.24 -27.43
CA LEU A 43 -12.77 22.33 -28.58
C LEU A 43 -11.38 21.69 -28.77
N VAL A 44 -10.31 22.50 -28.71
CA VAL A 44 -8.93 22.01 -28.83
C VAL A 44 -8.60 21.01 -27.71
N GLU A 45 -9.04 21.32 -26.49
CA GLU A 45 -8.81 20.47 -25.32
C GLU A 45 -9.55 19.12 -25.42
N HIS A 46 -10.83 19.13 -25.82
CA HIS A 46 -11.62 17.91 -26.03
C HIS A 46 -10.96 16.99 -27.05
N ILE A 47 -10.52 17.52 -28.19
CA ILE A 47 -9.83 16.74 -29.23
C ILE A 47 -8.49 16.21 -28.71
N GLY A 48 -7.69 17.05 -28.04
CA GLY A 48 -6.38 16.66 -27.52
C GLY A 48 -6.47 15.55 -26.45
N ARG A 49 -7.43 15.66 -25.52
CA ARG A 49 -7.68 14.64 -24.50
C ARG A 49 -8.07 13.30 -25.12
N GLU A 50 -8.90 13.30 -26.16
CA GLU A 50 -9.27 12.07 -26.87
C GLU A 50 -8.06 11.41 -27.55
N ILE A 51 -7.17 12.19 -28.18
CA ILE A 51 -5.93 11.68 -28.78
C ILE A 51 -5.04 11.05 -27.69
N ILE A 52 -4.83 11.74 -26.57
CA ILE A 52 -4.02 11.24 -25.44
C ILE A 52 -4.65 9.96 -24.88
N ARG A 53 -5.96 9.92 -24.66
CA ARG A 53 -6.68 8.74 -24.16
C ARG A 53 -6.47 7.53 -25.08
N ARG A 54 -6.56 7.70 -26.39
CA ARG A 54 -6.32 6.63 -27.37
C ARG A 54 -4.87 6.20 -27.42
N TRP A 55 -3.94 7.14 -27.35
CA TRP A 55 -2.51 6.85 -27.29
C TRP A 55 -2.17 6.03 -26.04
N LEU A 56 -2.63 6.47 -24.87
CA LEU A 56 -2.47 5.74 -23.61
C LEU A 56 -3.12 4.36 -23.62
N GLY A 57 -4.21 4.17 -24.35
CA GLY A 57 -4.86 2.86 -24.50
C GLY A 57 -4.15 1.90 -25.44
N LYS A 58 -3.24 2.37 -26.30
CA LYS A 58 -2.46 1.55 -27.26
C LYS A 58 -1.05 1.24 -26.79
N VAL A 59 -0.51 2.05 -25.90
CA VAL A 59 0.72 1.72 -25.17
C VAL A 59 0.31 0.84 -23.98
N PRO A 60 1.14 -0.10 -23.50
CA PRO A 60 1.05 -0.59 -22.14
C PRO A 60 1.89 0.34 -21.27
N PRO A 61 1.43 1.56 -20.90
CA PRO A 61 2.19 2.36 -19.98
C PRO A 61 2.36 1.54 -18.70
N GLU A 62 3.55 1.59 -18.10
CA GLU A 62 3.76 1.13 -16.73
C GLU A 62 3.00 2.08 -15.78
N LEU A 63 1.68 2.01 -15.83
CA LEU A 63 0.82 2.49 -14.77
C LEU A 63 1.11 1.52 -13.63
N TRP A 64 1.38 2.05 -12.43
CA TRP A 64 1.53 1.28 -11.18
C TRP A 64 2.93 0.72 -10.83
N HIS A 65 4.00 1.03 -11.56
CA HIS A 65 5.34 0.57 -11.17
C HIS A 65 5.82 1.17 -9.83
N HIS A 66 5.50 2.45 -9.59
CA HIS A 66 5.78 3.14 -8.34
C HIS A 66 4.49 3.69 -7.74
N GLN A 67 3.94 3.01 -6.74
CA GLN A 67 2.86 3.55 -5.91
C GLN A 67 3.46 4.12 -4.62
N GLY A 68 2.89 5.24 -4.14
CA GLY A 68 3.30 5.85 -2.87
C GLY A 68 3.17 4.91 -1.68
N SER A 69 2.26 3.93 -1.75
CA SER A 69 2.08 2.85 -0.78
C SER A 69 3.26 1.87 -0.74
N HIS A 70 4.05 1.72 -1.82
CA HIS A 70 5.14 0.75 -1.89
C HIS A 70 6.26 1.04 -0.88
N SER A 71 6.61 2.30 -0.65
CA SER A 71 7.68 2.69 0.27
C SER A 71 7.38 2.34 1.74
N PRO A 72 6.28 2.83 2.34
CA PRO A 72 5.94 2.47 3.72
C PRO A 72 5.66 0.97 3.87
N HIS A 73 5.00 0.34 2.88
CA HIS A 73 4.74 -1.10 2.92
C HIS A 73 6.04 -1.93 2.89
N LYS A 74 7.03 -1.54 2.06
CA LYS A 74 8.35 -2.18 2.03
C LYS A 74 9.02 -2.11 3.40
N TRP A 75 9.12 -0.92 3.99
CA TRP A 75 9.76 -0.74 5.31
C TRP A 75 9.01 -1.49 6.41
N LEU A 76 7.67 -1.40 6.44
CA LEU A 76 6.87 -2.11 7.43
C LEU A 76 7.01 -3.63 7.29
N SER A 77 7.04 -4.16 6.07
CA SER A 77 7.20 -5.59 5.80
C SER A 77 8.58 -6.16 6.18
N GLN A 78 9.59 -5.32 6.43
CA GLN A 78 10.86 -5.78 6.99
C GLN A 78 10.67 -6.24 8.44
N PHE A 79 9.89 -5.49 9.22
CA PHE A 79 9.75 -5.69 10.67
C PHE A 79 8.46 -6.42 11.08
N ALA A 80 7.43 -6.38 10.24
CA ALA A 80 6.12 -6.92 10.55
C ALA A 80 5.59 -7.82 9.43
N ARG A 81 4.71 -8.74 9.79
CA ARG A 81 3.96 -9.62 8.87
C ARG A 81 2.50 -9.15 8.85
N TYR A 82 1.94 -9.01 7.65
CA TYR A 82 0.51 -8.80 7.50
C TYR A 82 -0.23 -10.13 7.47
N THR A 83 -1.26 -10.25 8.32
CA THR A 83 -2.20 -11.38 8.28
C THR A 83 -3.54 -10.85 7.81
N PRO A 84 -3.99 -11.17 6.59
CA PRO A 84 -5.29 -10.74 6.10
C PRO A 84 -6.42 -11.37 6.93
N GLY A 85 -7.62 -10.79 6.85
CA GLY A 85 -8.81 -11.33 7.50
C GLY A 85 -9.16 -12.74 7.02
N GLU A 86 -9.95 -13.44 7.82
CA GLU A 86 -10.36 -14.81 7.57
C GLU A 86 -11.00 -14.98 6.17
N GLY A 87 -10.67 -16.07 5.49
CA GLY A 87 -11.23 -16.38 4.17
C GLY A 87 -10.70 -15.53 3.01
N HIS A 88 -9.79 -14.57 3.23
CA HIS A 88 -9.28 -13.70 2.17
C HIS A 88 -8.76 -14.47 0.94
N GLN A 89 -7.98 -15.55 1.14
CA GLN A 89 -7.38 -16.33 0.06
C GLN A 89 -8.39 -17.14 -0.76
N SER A 90 -9.59 -17.39 -0.23
CA SER A 90 -10.66 -18.14 -0.91
C SER A 90 -11.61 -17.25 -1.71
N LEU A 91 -11.49 -15.92 -1.61
CA LEU A 91 -12.38 -14.98 -2.29
C LEU A 91 -11.86 -14.63 -3.70
N PRO A 92 -12.75 -14.35 -4.67
CA PRO A 92 -12.34 -13.91 -5.99
C PRO A 92 -11.50 -12.63 -5.92
N ALA A 93 -10.34 -12.64 -6.57
CA ALA A 93 -9.45 -11.50 -6.60
C ALA A 93 -10.21 -10.24 -7.06
N PHE A 94 -9.97 -9.12 -6.37
CA PHE A 94 -10.57 -7.81 -6.62
C PHE A 94 -12.07 -7.67 -6.36
N SER A 95 -12.75 -8.70 -5.81
CA SER A 95 -14.13 -8.54 -5.34
C SER A 95 -14.23 -7.58 -4.16
N ALA A 96 -15.44 -7.07 -3.87
CA ALA A 96 -15.66 -6.19 -2.73
C ALA A 96 -15.33 -6.92 -1.41
N GLU A 97 -15.76 -8.17 -1.30
CA GLU A 97 -15.50 -9.04 -0.15
C GLU A 97 -14.01 -9.34 0.00
N HIS A 98 -13.30 -9.59 -1.11
CA HIS A 98 -11.86 -9.81 -1.09
C HIS A 98 -11.09 -8.59 -0.53
N ARG A 99 -11.53 -7.38 -0.89
CA ARG A 99 -10.95 -6.12 -0.39
C ARG A 99 -11.30 -5.91 1.08
N GLU A 100 -12.55 -6.14 1.47
CA GLU A 100 -12.98 -6.03 2.87
C GLU A 100 -12.21 -7.01 3.77
N ALA A 101 -12.13 -8.29 3.37
CA ALA A 101 -11.36 -9.30 4.09
C ALA A 101 -9.86 -8.96 4.13
N PHE A 102 -9.29 -8.40 3.05
CA PHE A 102 -7.92 -7.91 3.09
C PHE A 102 -7.77 -6.82 4.15
N HIS A 103 -8.65 -5.80 4.17
CA HIS A 103 -8.56 -4.65 5.08
C HIS A 103 -8.95 -4.95 6.54
N ALA A 104 -9.66 -6.06 6.80
CA ALA A 104 -9.92 -6.57 8.15
C ALA A 104 -8.72 -7.28 8.80
N GLY A 105 -7.60 -7.40 8.07
CA GLY A 105 -6.37 -7.98 8.57
C GLY A 105 -5.66 -7.13 9.62
N HIS A 106 -4.52 -7.63 10.11
CA HIS A 106 -3.69 -6.92 11.08
C HIS A 106 -2.20 -7.19 10.84
N TRP A 107 -1.37 -6.28 11.34
CA TRP A 107 0.08 -6.44 11.35
C TRP A 107 0.52 -7.04 12.69
N SER A 108 1.43 -8.01 12.63
CA SER A 108 2.14 -8.53 13.80
C SER A 108 3.65 -8.33 13.62
N ILE A 109 4.35 -7.98 14.68
CA ILE A 109 5.81 -7.85 14.64
C ILE A 109 6.44 -9.23 14.37
N LYS A 110 7.50 -9.27 13.57
CA LYS A 110 8.25 -10.50 13.36
C LYS A 110 9.11 -10.80 14.60
N PRO A 111 9.25 -12.07 15.01
CA PRO A 111 10.05 -12.44 16.18
C PRO A 111 11.49 -11.90 16.13
N GLU A 112 12.14 -11.99 14.98
CA GLU A 112 13.52 -11.53 14.77
C GLU A 112 13.67 -10.00 14.90
N ALA A 113 12.69 -9.25 14.43
CA ALA A 113 12.67 -7.78 14.55
C ALA A 113 12.41 -7.36 15.99
N ALA A 114 11.54 -8.11 16.68
CA ALA A 114 11.18 -7.83 18.05
C ALA A 114 12.34 -8.12 19.03
N ALA A 115 13.12 -9.19 18.77
CA ALA A 115 14.35 -9.49 19.50
C ALA A 115 15.44 -8.41 19.33
N ALA A 116 15.55 -7.79 18.16
CA ALA A 116 16.51 -6.72 17.91
C ALA A 116 16.15 -5.39 18.61
N LEU A 117 14.86 -5.12 18.82
CA LEU A 117 14.38 -3.91 19.49
C LEU A 117 14.44 -3.99 21.03
N LEU A 118 14.45 -5.21 21.58
CA LEU A 118 14.53 -5.47 23.01
C LEU A 118 15.70 -6.44 23.29
N PRO A 119 16.96 -5.99 23.19
CA PRO A 119 18.13 -6.86 23.34
C PRO A 119 18.22 -7.52 24.73
N ALA A 120 17.66 -6.91 25.78
CA ALA A 120 17.54 -7.52 27.11
C ALA A 120 16.28 -8.40 27.27
N GLY A 121 15.28 -8.26 26.39
CA GLY A 121 13.96 -8.89 26.50
C GLY A 121 13.60 -9.86 25.36
N GLY A 122 14.57 -10.28 24.53
CA GLY A 122 14.31 -11.14 23.36
C GLY A 122 13.61 -12.45 23.73
N GLU A 123 13.96 -13.05 24.87
CA GLU A 123 13.30 -14.26 25.39
C GLU A 123 11.84 -13.98 25.83
N VAL A 124 11.58 -12.84 26.45
CA VAL A 124 10.22 -12.41 26.82
C VAL A 124 9.35 -12.25 25.58
N VAL A 125 9.90 -11.63 24.54
CA VAL A 125 9.16 -11.40 23.30
C VAL A 125 8.89 -12.70 22.55
N ALA A 126 9.88 -13.59 22.46
CA ALA A 126 9.69 -14.91 21.87
C ALA A 126 8.62 -15.73 22.63
N ALA A 127 8.67 -15.71 23.97
CA ALA A 127 7.69 -16.39 24.81
C ALA A 127 6.29 -15.76 24.70
N ALA A 128 6.20 -14.43 24.56
CA ALA A 128 4.93 -13.73 24.39
C ALA A 128 4.25 -14.07 23.06
N ILE A 129 5.04 -14.16 21.98
CA ILE A 129 4.56 -14.58 20.66
C ILE A 129 4.06 -16.03 20.71
N GLU A 130 4.83 -16.95 21.29
CA GLU A 130 4.41 -18.35 21.42
C GLU A 130 3.16 -18.50 22.29
N TRP A 131 3.04 -17.72 23.36
CA TRP A 131 1.83 -17.67 24.18
C TRP A 131 0.61 -17.19 23.38
N GLN A 132 0.76 -16.10 22.61
CA GLN A 132 -0.31 -15.57 21.77
C GLN A 132 -0.76 -16.58 20.69
N GLU A 133 0.19 -17.28 20.07
CA GLU A 133 -0.08 -18.33 19.08
C GLU A 133 -0.76 -19.56 19.71
N ALA A 134 -0.31 -19.99 20.89
CA ALA A 134 -0.84 -21.16 21.58
C ALA A 134 -2.26 -20.95 22.17
N LYS A 135 -2.63 -19.70 22.47
CA LYS A 135 -3.96 -19.34 22.98
C LYS A 135 -4.99 -19.02 21.89
N ARG A 136 -4.64 -19.19 20.61
CA ARG A 136 -5.60 -19.06 19.51
C ARG A 136 -6.76 -20.06 19.65
N PRO A 137 -7.99 -19.71 19.23
CA PRO A 137 -9.11 -20.65 19.22
C PRO A 137 -8.76 -21.94 18.47
N GLY A 138 -9.03 -23.09 19.09
CA GLY A 138 -8.66 -24.41 18.55
C GLY A 138 -7.22 -24.88 18.87
N GLY A 139 -6.45 -24.11 19.64
CA GLY A 139 -5.12 -24.49 20.10
C GLY A 139 -5.12 -25.59 21.18
N ASP A 140 -4.01 -26.33 21.29
CA ASP A 140 -3.77 -27.30 22.36
C ASP A 140 -3.68 -26.57 23.72
N PHE A 141 -4.64 -26.86 24.60
CA PHE A 141 -4.69 -26.31 25.95
C PHE A 141 -3.36 -26.47 26.72
N MET A 142 -2.72 -27.64 26.62
CA MET A 142 -1.47 -27.91 27.34
C MET A 142 -0.29 -27.15 26.73
N ARG A 143 -0.31 -26.90 25.42
CA ARG A 143 0.63 -25.97 24.77
C ARG A 143 0.42 -24.55 25.29
N GLY A 144 -0.82 -24.10 25.43
CA GLY A 144 -1.15 -22.79 26.00
C GLY A 144 -0.62 -22.60 27.42
N VAL A 145 -0.81 -23.60 28.30
CA VAL A 145 -0.29 -23.57 29.69
C VAL A 145 1.24 -23.55 29.72
N ARG A 146 1.93 -24.33 28.87
CA ARG A 146 3.39 -24.33 28.81
C ARG A 146 3.94 -23.00 28.31
N ALA A 147 3.32 -22.42 27.28
CA ALA A 147 3.71 -21.12 26.75
C ALA A 147 3.49 -19.99 27.77
N GLU A 148 2.44 -20.08 28.57
CA GLU A 148 2.16 -19.14 29.67
C GLU A 148 3.22 -19.20 30.78
N LYS A 149 3.63 -20.42 31.16
CA LYS A 149 4.73 -20.62 32.12
C LYS A 149 6.05 -20.07 31.58
N ALA A 150 6.38 -20.34 30.32
CA ALA A 150 7.61 -19.85 29.70
C ALA A 150 7.65 -18.31 29.63
N LEU A 151 6.52 -17.66 29.37
CA LEU A 151 6.42 -16.20 29.39
C LEU A 151 6.65 -15.64 30.80
N ALA A 152 6.06 -16.25 31.82
CA ALA A 152 6.25 -15.84 33.21
C ALA A 152 7.71 -15.98 33.65
N GLU A 153 8.37 -17.09 33.30
CA GLU A 153 9.79 -17.33 33.61
C GLU A 153 10.69 -16.30 32.92
N ALA A 154 10.45 -16.01 31.63
CA ALA A 154 11.22 -15.01 30.90
C ALA A 154 11.05 -13.60 31.49
N LEU A 155 9.83 -13.23 31.90
CA LEU A 155 9.56 -11.94 32.54
C LEU A 155 10.26 -11.82 33.89
N GLU A 156 10.28 -12.90 34.67
CA GLU A 156 10.96 -12.93 35.97
C GLU A 156 12.47 -12.76 35.81
N VAL A 157 13.08 -13.42 34.83
CA VAL A 157 14.51 -13.25 34.51
C VAL A 157 14.82 -11.81 34.12
N LEU A 158 14.03 -11.22 33.21
CA LEU A 158 14.20 -9.83 32.78
C LEU A 158 14.15 -8.85 33.95
N LEU A 159 13.14 -8.99 34.81
CA LEU A 159 12.95 -8.12 35.98
C LEU A 159 14.14 -8.21 36.94
N LYS A 160 14.64 -9.43 37.22
CA LYS A 160 15.81 -9.64 38.09
C LYS A 160 17.08 -9.02 37.52
N THR A 161 17.33 -9.18 36.21
CA THR A 161 18.49 -8.57 35.56
C THR A 161 18.43 -7.04 35.50
N SER A 162 17.22 -6.45 35.53
CA SER A 162 17.06 -4.99 35.60
C SER A 162 17.36 -4.42 36.99
N THR A 163 17.06 -5.17 38.05
CA THR A 163 17.28 -4.74 39.45
C THR A 163 18.74 -4.86 39.90
N ASP A 164 19.52 -5.80 39.36
CA ASP A 164 20.95 -5.94 39.70
C ASP A 164 21.85 -4.87 39.05
N SER A 165 21.34 -4.14 38.06
CA SER A 165 22.06 -3.02 37.40
C SER A 165 22.05 -1.72 38.20
N ASP A 166 21.21 -1.59 39.23
CA ASP A 166 20.99 -0.36 40.02
C ASP A 166 21.62 -0.41 41.43
N ALA A 167 22.50 -1.38 41.71
CA ALA A 167 23.22 -1.42 42.99
C ALA A 167 24.16 -0.18 43.13
N PRO A 168 24.04 0.64 44.19
CA PRO A 168 24.87 1.83 44.34
C PRO A 168 26.34 1.45 44.56
N ALA A 169 27.23 2.12 43.84
CA ALA A 169 28.68 2.00 44.05
C ALA A 169 29.01 2.29 45.52
N GLU A 170 29.58 1.30 46.21
CA GLU A 170 30.05 1.44 47.59
C GLU A 170 30.99 2.65 47.71
N GLU A 171 30.65 3.57 48.62
CA GLU A 171 31.51 4.67 49.06
C GLU A 171 32.84 4.11 49.56
N VAL A 172 33.91 4.35 48.81
CA VAL A 172 35.27 4.15 49.30
C VAL A 172 35.72 5.43 50.01
N SER A 173 35.70 5.41 51.35
CA SER A 173 36.55 6.24 52.21
C SER A 173 37.01 5.39 53.40
N PRO A 174 38.24 5.59 53.91
CA PRO A 174 38.55 6.80 54.67
C PRO A 174 39.61 7.68 54.01
#